data_AF-A0A391PJI1-F1
#
_entry.id   AF-A0A391PJI1-F1
#
_cell.length_a   1.000
_cell.length_b   1.000
_cell.length_c   1.000
_cell.angle_alpha   90.00
_cell.angle_beta   90.00
_cell.angle_gamma   90.00
#
_symmetry.space_group_name_H-M   'P 1'
#
loop_
_entity.id
_entity.type
_entity.pdbx_description
1 polymer ?
#
loop_
_entity_poly.entity_id
_entity_poly.type
_entity_poly.pdbx_seq_one_letter_code
_entity_poly.pdbx_strand_id
1 'polypeptide(L)'
;MQNIEQILESGLNEDLIRGIFSNPRDKEYLRIKMRPILKEGRLHFQFESYTEKQVFHENLEKEEAKEKVLKLLENFRQLQLETRARTYSVLVSKKGKMSIKSKPQKGAVKMAPLSHNRKKNYILQEGVYVPFLKDLGVITEEGKIVRNRFDKFRQINRFLEFIEDILPELEQEKDRELTILDFGCGKSYLTFAMYYYLHELKGYDIRIIGLDLKADVIAHCNALAKDYGYEKLDFLVGDIADYEGVDQVDMVVTLHACDTATDHALSKAVHWNAKVILSVPCCQHELNRQIEAEELMPIMKYGLLKERFAALVTDGLRAEYLEREGYETQILEFIDMEHTPKNILIRGVRRGVGRNHPELRSQARVKAEKRACGGQEPAVTAKAENAKMEQNRAGGKENHRSKGKKQEKINREIKACETFLHVQPTLGALLADLKEEKEPEGGAGVYE
;
A
#
# COMPACT_ATOMS: atom_id res chain seq x y z
N MET A 1 -35.19 -7.90 35.56
CA MET A 1 -34.36 -6.79 35.08
C MET A 1 -32.92 -7.27 35.12
N GLN A 2 -32.16 -7.15 34.03
CA GLN A 2 -30.75 -7.58 34.04
C GLN A 2 -29.96 -6.64 34.95
N ASN A 3 -29.25 -7.20 35.94
CA ASN A 3 -28.32 -6.46 36.79
C ASN A 3 -26.98 -6.27 36.03
N ILE A 4 -26.34 -5.11 36.18
CA ILE A 4 -25.05 -4.83 35.54
C ILE A 4 -23.99 -5.86 35.96
N GLU A 5 -23.99 -6.28 37.22
CA GLU A 5 -23.06 -7.30 37.73
C GLU A 5 -23.17 -8.63 36.98
N GLN A 6 -24.40 -9.07 36.68
CA GLN A 6 -24.63 -10.31 35.90
C GLN A 6 -24.12 -10.19 34.46
N ILE A 7 -24.19 -8.99 33.88
CA ILE A 7 -23.68 -8.71 32.52
C ILE A 7 -22.16 -8.70 32.53
N LEU A 8 -21.53 -8.18 33.58
CA LEU A 8 -20.07 -8.21 33.71
C LEU A 8 -19.57 -9.63 33.99
N GLU A 9 -20.29 -10.40 34.81
CA GLU A 9 -19.96 -11.80 35.10
C GLU A 9 -19.96 -12.66 33.85
N SER A 10 -20.99 -12.51 33.01
CA SER A 10 -21.17 -13.28 31.77
C SER A 10 -20.50 -12.68 30.54
N GLY A 11 -20.17 -11.39 30.58
CA GLY A 11 -19.66 -10.63 29.44
C GLY A 11 -18.17 -10.31 29.48
N LEU A 12 -17.51 -10.38 30.64
CA LEU A 12 -16.05 -10.27 30.76
C LEU A 12 -15.40 -11.64 30.60
N ASN A 13 -15.37 -12.12 29.36
CA ASN A 13 -14.70 -13.34 28.95
C ASN A 13 -14.13 -13.16 27.52
N GLU A 14 -13.71 -14.26 26.88
CA GLU A 14 -13.15 -14.26 25.53
C GLU A 14 -14.14 -13.79 24.44
N ASP A 15 -15.45 -13.84 24.71
CA ASP A 15 -16.49 -13.38 23.78
C ASP A 15 -16.69 -11.85 23.82
N LEU A 16 -16.01 -11.13 24.71
CA LEU A 16 -16.02 -9.68 24.73
C LEU A 16 -15.32 -9.14 23.48
N ILE A 17 -15.98 -8.28 22.71
CA ILE A 17 -15.36 -7.60 21.57
C ILE A 17 -14.74 -6.29 22.05
N ARG A 18 -15.53 -5.47 22.76
CA ARG A 18 -15.08 -4.20 23.35
C ARG A 18 -16.09 -3.66 24.36
N GLY A 19 -15.59 -2.85 25.29
CA GLY A 19 -16.36 -1.92 26.12
C GLY A 19 -15.98 -0.48 25.80
N ILE A 20 -16.94 0.43 25.74
CA ILE A 20 -16.70 1.86 25.55
C ILE A 20 -17.46 2.64 26.63
N PHE A 21 -16.71 3.35 27.46
CA PHE A 21 -17.22 4.33 28.40
C PHE A 21 -17.18 5.71 27.75
N SER A 22 -18.32 6.38 27.72
CA SER A 22 -18.50 7.69 27.08
C SER A 22 -19.38 8.61 27.93
N ASN A 23 -19.35 9.91 27.62
CA ASN A 23 -20.08 10.94 28.35
C ASN A 23 -19.63 11.02 29.83
N PRO A 24 -18.36 11.38 30.07
CA PRO A 24 -17.81 11.51 31.41
C PRO A 24 -18.49 12.64 32.19
N ARG A 25 -18.53 12.51 33.52
CA ARG A 25 -19.01 13.55 34.44
C ARG A 25 -17.92 14.57 34.74
N ASP A 26 -16.67 14.12 34.78
CA ASP A 26 -15.49 14.92 35.04
C ASP A 26 -14.60 14.99 33.80
N LYS A 27 -13.73 16.00 33.72
CA LYS A 27 -12.90 16.24 32.52
C LYS A 27 -11.58 15.46 32.49
N GLU A 28 -11.33 14.56 33.45
CA GLU A 28 -10.06 13.83 33.55
C GLU A 28 -9.82 12.91 32.33
N TYR A 29 -10.85 12.18 31.89
CA TYR A 29 -10.78 11.29 30.73
C TYR A 29 -11.95 11.56 29.78
N LEU A 30 -11.66 11.70 28.48
CA LEU A 30 -12.65 11.93 27.44
C LEU A 30 -13.47 10.67 27.13
N ARG A 31 -12.79 9.53 27.12
CA ARG A 31 -13.37 8.20 26.87
C ARG A 31 -12.44 7.13 27.42
N ILE A 32 -13.01 6.00 27.80
CA ILE A 32 -12.23 4.81 28.16
C ILE A 32 -12.70 3.66 27.27
N LYS A 33 -11.76 2.94 26.67
CA LYS A 33 -12.05 1.70 25.93
C LYS A 33 -11.55 0.51 26.73
N MET A 34 -12.29 -0.58 26.69
CA MET A 34 -11.93 -1.86 27.30
C MET A 34 -11.92 -2.93 26.21
N ARG A 35 -10.93 -3.82 26.21
CA ARG A 35 -10.87 -4.97 25.30
C ARG A 35 -10.22 -6.17 26.01
N PRO A 36 -10.61 -7.41 25.70
CA PRO A 36 -9.90 -8.56 26.23
C PRO A 36 -8.54 -8.72 25.54
N ILE A 37 -7.56 -9.22 26.29
CA ILE A 37 -6.21 -9.52 25.85
C ILE A 37 -5.70 -10.78 26.57
N LEU A 38 -4.87 -11.57 25.91
CA LEU A 38 -4.10 -12.67 26.50
C LEU A 38 -2.72 -12.15 26.86
N LYS A 39 -2.39 -12.19 28.15
CA LYS A 39 -1.06 -11.88 28.69
C LYS A 39 -0.54 -13.11 29.42
N GLU A 40 0.59 -13.65 28.97
CA GLU A 40 1.22 -14.86 29.54
C GLU A 40 0.25 -16.07 29.64
N GLY A 41 -0.63 -16.23 28.64
CA GLY A 41 -1.61 -17.30 28.60
C GLY A 41 -2.85 -17.08 29.49
N ARG A 42 -2.95 -15.95 30.20
CA ARG A 42 -4.10 -15.59 31.03
C ARG A 42 -4.92 -14.45 30.42
N LEU A 43 -6.23 -14.56 30.49
CA LEU A 43 -7.16 -13.54 30.01
C LEU A 43 -7.13 -12.33 30.96
N HIS A 44 -6.79 -11.17 30.39
CA HIS A 44 -6.86 -9.87 31.03
C HIS A 44 -7.76 -8.94 30.22
N PHE A 45 -8.18 -7.83 30.82
CA PHE A 45 -8.94 -6.77 30.19
C PHE A 45 -8.10 -5.50 30.17
N GLN A 46 -7.75 -5.05 28.98
CA GLN A 46 -7.00 -3.81 28.79
C GLN A 46 -7.94 -2.62 28.75
N PHE A 47 -7.69 -1.64 29.63
CA PHE A 47 -8.31 -0.33 29.64
C PHE A 47 -7.39 0.69 28.97
N GLU A 48 -7.92 1.41 27.98
CA GLU A 48 -7.27 2.53 27.31
C GLU A 48 -8.00 3.82 27.71
N SER A 49 -7.41 4.61 28.59
CA SER A 49 -7.97 5.86 29.08
C SER A 49 -7.42 7.04 28.28
N TYR A 50 -8.30 7.70 27.52
CA TYR A 50 -7.93 8.78 26.60
C TYR A 50 -8.11 10.14 27.29
N THR A 51 -7.03 10.91 27.42
CA THR A 51 -7.07 12.34 27.79
C THR A 51 -6.98 13.20 26.52
N GLU A 52 -6.90 14.53 26.66
CA GLU A 52 -6.70 15.42 25.51
C GLU A 52 -5.36 15.20 24.79
N LYS A 53 -4.33 14.74 25.51
CA LYS A 53 -2.96 14.66 24.98
C LYS A 53 -2.35 13.26 24.98
N GLN A 54 -2.85 12.35 25.81
CA GLN A 54 -2.20 11.06 26.07
C GLN A 54 -3.22 9.92 26.21
N VAL A 55 -2.74 8.68 26.08
CA VAL A 55 -3.52 7.46 26.32
C VAL A 55 -2.80 6.61 27.35
N PHE A 56 -3.49 6.28 28.44
CA PHE A 56 -2.98 5.41 29.50
C PHE A 56 -3.50 3.97 29.30
N HIS A 57 -2.64 2.99 29.55
CA HIS A 57 -2.95 1.58 29.37
C HIS A 57 -2.82 0.83 30.69
N GLU A 58 -3.83 0.05 31.03
CA GLU A 58 -3.84 -0.79 32.24
C GLU A 58 -4.47 -2.14 31.91
N ASN A 59 -3.89 -3.23 32.41
CA ASN A 59 -4.36 -4.59 32.14
C ASN A 59 -4.77 -5.23 33.46
N LEU A 60 -6.00 -5.68 33.56
CA LEU A 60 -6.59 -6.21 34.80
C LEU A 60 -7.12 -7.62 34.61
N GLU A 61 -7.09 -8.45 35.65
CA GLU A 61 -7.79 -9.73 35.64
C GLU A 61 -9.31 -9.54 35.76
N LYS A 62 -10.10 -10.60 35.55
CA LYS A 62 -11.56 -10.53 35.46
C LYS A 62 -12.19 -9.82 36.66
N GLU A 63 -11.81 -10.18 37.89
CA GLU A 63 -12.43 -9.63 39.10
C GLU A 63 -12.07 -8.15 39.29
N GLU A 64 -10.81 -7.78 39.11
CA GLU A 64 -10.35 -6.39 39.16
C GLU A 64 -11.01 -5.52 38.07
N ALA A 65 -11.20 -6.09 36.87
CA ALA A 65 -11.88 -5.42 35.77
C ALA A 65 -13.36 -5.15 36.08
N LYS A 66 -14.07 -6.07 36.76
CA LYS A 66 -15.46 -5.83 37.22
C LYS A 66 -15.52 -4.66 38.18
N GLU A 67 -14.68 -4.67 39.21
CA GLU A 67 -14.63 -3.59 40.20
C GLU A 67 -14.34 -2.24 39.54
N LYS A 68 -13.40 -2.22 38.59
CA LYS A 68 -13.08 -1.02 37.83
C LYS A 68 -14.25 -0.54 36.98
N VAL A 69 -14.95 -1.43 36.29
CA VAL A 69 -16.12 -1.05 35.48
C VAL A 69 -17.19 -0.40 36.35
N LEU A 70 -17.45 -0.94 37.54
CA LEU A 70 -18.42 -0.37 38.49
C LEU A 70 -17.99 1.04 38.94
N LYS A 71 -16.72 1.21 39.31
CA LYS A 71 -16.15 2.55 39.65
C LYS A 71 -16.25 3.53 38.47
N LEU A 72 -15.94 3.07 37.25
CA LEU A 72 -16.05 3.92 36.06
C LEU A 72 -17.48 4.36 35.76
N LEU A 73 -18.49 3.57 36.11
CA LEU A 73 -19.91 3.96 35.94
C LEU A 73 -20.36 5.05 36.91
N GLU A 74 -19.60 5.33 37.98
CA GLU A 74 -19.83 6.51 38.82
C GLU A 74 -19.44 7.79 38.07
N ASN A 75 -18.38 7.72 37.26
CA ASN A 75 -17.78 8.85 36.55
C ASN A 75 -18.20 8.95 35.08
N PHE A 76 -18.81 7.92 34.50
CA PHE A 76 -19.30 7.91 33.11
C PHE A 76 -20.81 7.67 33.05
N ARG A 77 -21.50 8.42 32.19
CA ARG A 77 -22.96 8.30 32.04
C ARG A 77 -23.38 7.19 31.10
N GLN A 78 -22.45 6.63 30.32
CA GLN A 78 -22.76 5.62 29.33
C GLN A 78 -21.66 4.57 29.23
N LEU A 79 -22.06 3.30 29.16
CA LEU A 79 -21.23 2.16 28.81
C LEU A 79 -21.89 1.37 27.69
N GLN A 80 -21.14 1.13 26.63
CA GLN A 80 -21.50 0.20 25.57
C GLN A 80 -20.59 -1.02 25.62
N LEU A 81 -21.16 -2.18 25.94
CA LEU A 81 -20.47 -3.46 25.93
C LEU A 81 -20.93 -4.27 24.71
N GLU A 82 -19.98 -4.70 23.91
CA GLU A 82 -20.22 -5.55 22.75
C GLU A 82 -19.61 -6.91 23.01
N THR A 83 -20.44 -7.96 22.99
CA THR A 83 -20.02 -9.35 23.02
C THR A 83 -20.50 -10.04 21.74
N ARG A 84 -19.96 -11.23 21.43
CA ARG A 84 -20.31 -12.02 20.23
C ARG A 84 -21.82 -12.22 20.01
N ALA A 85 -22.58 -12.33 21.10
CA ALA A 85 -24.01 -12.61 21.03
C ALA A 85 -24.87 -11.33 21.10
N ARG A 86 -24.42 -10.31 21.85
CA ARG A 86 -25.27 -9.18 22.24
C ARG A 86 -24.46 -7.90 22.41
N THR A 87 -25.11 -6.80 22.10
CA THR A 87 -24.67 -5.47 22.52
C THR A 87 -25.52 -5.02 23.70
N TYR A 88 -24.86 -4.59 24.78
CA TYR A 88 -25.47 -3.99 25.96
C TYR A 88 -25.17 -2.49 25.97
N SER A 89 -26.21 -1.69 26.13
CA SER A 89 -26.11 -0.25 26.33
C SER A 89 -26.62 0.09 27.73
N VAL A 90 -25.71 0.56 28.57
CA VAL A 90 -25.95 0.97 29.95
C VAL A 90 -25.94 2.49 29.98
N LEU A 91 -27.01 3.09 30.50
CA LEU A 91 -27.14 4.53 30.72
C LEU A 91 -27.33 4.80 32.22
N VAL A 92 -26.48 5.66 32.78
CA VAL A 92 -26.52 6.06 34.19
C VAL A 92 -27.12 7.46 34.30
N SER A 93 -28.27 7.56 34.97
CA SER A 93 -28.94 8.84 35.21
C SER A 93 -28.16 9.73 36.20
N LYS A 94 -28.53 11.03 36.26
CA LYS A 94 -27.96 11.98 37.24
C LYS A 94 -28.13 11.53 38.70
N LYS A 95 -29.16 10.72 39.01
CA LYS A 95 -29.45 10.16 40.35
C LYS A 95 -28.84 8.76 40.56
N GLY A 96 -27.93 8.30 39.69
CA GLY A 96 -27.29 6.99 39.79
C GLY A 96 -28.13 5.79 39.32
N LYS A 97 -29.42 5.99 39.00
CA LYS A 97 -30.27 4.92 38.45
C LYS A 97 -29.74 4.47 37.09
N MET A 98 -29.45 3.18 36.95
CA MET A 98 -28.97 2.54 35.73
C MET A 98 -30.13 2.00 34.89
N SER A 99 -30.06 2.21 33.57
CA SER A 99 -30.96 1.63 32.57
C SER A 99 -30.13 0.82 31.59
N ILE A 100 -30.51 -0.45 31.40
CA ILE A 100 -29.78 -1.39 30.55
C ILE A 100 -30.68 -1.83 29.40
N LYS A 101 -30.21 -1.64 28.18
CA LYS A 101 -30.84 -2.17 26.96
C LYS A 101 -29.91 -3.19 26.33
N SER A 102 -30.43 -4.36 25.97
CA SER A 102 -29.69 -5.37 25.22
C SER A 102 -30.30 -5.57 23.83
N LYS A 103 -29.45 -5.76 22.82
CA LYS A 103 -29.83 -6.12 21.46
C LYS A 103 -29.00 -7.31 20.98
N PRO A 104 -29.61 -8.33 20.34
CA PRO A 104 -28.84 -9.40 19.71
C PRO A 104 -28.03 -8.85 18.54
N GLN A 105 -26.80 -9.33 18.38
CA GLN A 105 -25.93 -8.91 17.28
C GLN A 105 -26.32 -9.66 15.99
N LYS A 106 -26.48 -8.95 14.87
CA LYS A 106 -26.77 -9.55 13.56
C LYS A 106 -25.50 -9.64 12.73
N GLY A 107 -25.12 -10.85 12.32
CA GLY A 107 -23.96 -11.14 11.46
C GLY A 107 -22.74 -11.68 12.22
N ALA A 108 -21.89 -12.43 11.52
CA ALA A 108 -20.63 -12.96 12.06
C ALA A 108 -19.66 -11.80 12.35
N VAL A 109 -19.55 -11.41 13.61
CA VAL A 109 -18.70 -10.29 14.01
C VAL A 109 -17.26 -10.78 14.20
N LYS A 110 -16.34 -10.24 13.40
CA LYS A 110 -14.90 -10.51 13.49
C LYS A 110 -14.39 -10.14 14.88
N MET A 111 -13.72 -11.09 15.55
CA MET A 111 -13.14 -10.92 16.88
C MET A 111 -12.19 -9.71 16.93
N ALA A 112 -12.19 -8.98 18.04
CA ALA A 112 -11.03 -8.16 18.38
C ALA A 112 -9.85 -9.12 18.65
N PRO A 113 -8.67 -8.93 18.05
CA PRO A 113 -7.55 -9.83 18.25
C PRO A 113 -7.16 -9.86 19.74
N LEU A 114 -7.30 -11.04 20.35
CA LEU A 114 -6.98 -11.32 21.77
C LEU A 114 -5.48 -11.24 22.06
N SER A 115 -4.63 -11.05 21.06
CA SER A 115 -3.18 -11.01 21.24
C SER A 115 -2.70 -9.60 21.64
N HIS A 116 -1.96 -9.52 22.77
CA HIS A 116 -1.31 -8.28 23.26
C HIS A 116 -0.33 -7.70 22.24
N ASN A 117 0.33 -8.60 21.52
CA ASN A 117 0.97 -8.25 20.28
C ASN A 117 -0.12 -8.21 19.22
N ARG A 118 -0.38 -7.07 18.57
CA ARG A 118 -0.89 -7.16 17.19
C ARG A 118 0.16 -7.97 16.44
N LYS A 119 0.01 -9.30 16.35
CA LYS A 119 0.76 -10.08 15.38
C LYS A 119 0.40 -9.41 14.07
N LYS A 120 1.35 -8.63 13.55
CA LYS A 120 1.19 -8.05 12.23
C LYS A 120 0.97 -9.26 11.33
N ASN A 121 -0.20 -9.30 10.68
CA ASN A 121 -0.50 -10.37 9.74
C ASN A 121 0.40 -10.11 8.52
N TYR A 122 1.60 -10.65 8.60
CA TYR A 122 2.54 -10.69 7.50
C TYR A 122 2.04 -11.72 6.47
N ILE A 123 2.25 -11.42 5.20
CA ILE A 123 1.93 -12.32 4.08
C ILE A 123 2.77 -13.58 4.20
N LEU A 124 4.09 -13.42 4.38
CA LEU A 124 5.00 -14.50 4.75
C LEU A 124 4.91 -14.67 6.27
N GLN A 125 4.52 -15.85 6.73
CA GLN A 125 4.30 -16.11 8.15
C GLN A 125 5.55 -16.69 8.82
N GLU A 126 5.82 -16.27 10.06
CA GLU A 126 6.86 -16.88 10.89
C GLU A 126 6.52 -18.34 11.21
N GLY A 127 7.53 -19.22 11.16
CA GLY A 127 7.37 -20.66 11.36
C GLY A 127 7.06 -21.44 10.10
N VAL A 128 6.91 -20.77 8.95
CA VAL A 128 6.80 -21.41 7.64
C VAL A 128 8.17 -21.41 6.97
N TYR A 129 8.63 -22.59 6.56
CA TYR A 129 9.86 -22.72 5.79
C TYR A 129 9.62 -22.26 4.35
N VAL A 130 10.45 -21.33 3.88
CA VAL A 130 10.40 -20.79 2.52
C VAL A 130 11.84 -20.76 1.98
N PRO A 131 12.18 -21.54 0.93
CA PRO A 131 13.56 -21.74 0.49
C PRO A 131 14.35 -20.44 0.27
N PHE A 132 13.81 -19.50 -0.51
CA PHE A 132 14.53 -18.26 -0.78
C PHE A 132 14.77 -17.38 0.46
N LEU A 133 13.88 -17.43 1.46
CA LEU A 133 14.08 -16.71 2.72
C LEU A 133 15.20 -17.34 3.54
N LYS A 134 15.37 -18.67 3.44
CA LYS A 134 16.43 -19.40 4.12
C LYS A 134 17.79 -19.06 3.53
N ASP A 135 17.93 -19.09 2.21
CA ASP A 135 19.16 -18.75 1.49
C ASP A 135 19.57 -17.28 1.71
N LEU A 136 18.58 -16.40 1.84
CA LEU A 136 18.80 -15.01 2.20
C LEU A 136 19.21 -14.80 3.67
N GLY A 137 19.20 -15.86 4.47
CA GLY A 137 19.48 -15.85 5.91
C GLY A 137 18.41 -15.18 6.75
N VAL A 138 17.20 -14.99 6.21
CA VAL A 138 16.08 -14.32 6.90
C VAL A 138 15.41 -15.27 7.88
N ILE A 139 15.37 -16.57 7.58
CA ILE A 139 14.80 -17.60 8.44
C ILE A 139 15.83 -18.70 8.77
N THR A 140 15.60 -19.43 9.86
CA THR A 140 16.31 -20.67 10.22
C THR A 140 15.73 -21.88 9.46
N GLU A 141 16.34 -23.06 9.62
CA GLU A 141 15.76 -24.30 9.04
C GLU A 141 14.36 -24.59 9.60
N GLU A 142 14.10 -24.18 10.84
CA GLU A 142 12.80 -24.35 11.49
C GLU A 142 11.79 -23.25 11.11
N GLY A 143 12.11 -22.39 10.12
CA GLY A 143 11.24 -21.32 9.68
C GLY A 143 11.14 -20.12 10.63
N LYS A 144 11.97 -20.06 11.68
CA LYS A 144 11.98 -18.93 12.63
C LYS A 144 12.74 -17.75 12.04
N ILE A 145 12.28 -16.53 12.27
CA ILE A 145 12.97 -15.34 11.75
C ILE A 145 14.27 -15.13 12.50
N VAL A 146 15.36 -14.92 11.76
CA VAL A 146 16.66 -14.57 12.36
C VAL A 146 16.58 -13.15 12.90
N ARG A 147 16.86 -12.98 14.21
CA ARG A 147 16.61 -11.73 14.96
C ARG A 147 17.22 -10.48 14.32
N ASN A 148 18.42 -10.57 13.75
CA ASN A 148 19.12 -9.45 13.11
C ASN A 148 18.71 -9.23 11.63
N ARG A 149 17.81 -10.05 11.09
CA ARG A 149 17.28 -9.96 9.72
C ARG A 149 15.78 -9.67 9.69
N PHE A 150 15.19 -9.33 10.83
CA PHE A 150 13.77 -9.00 10.96
C PHE A 150 13.38 -7.79 10.09
N ASP A 151 14.29 -6.84 9.88
CA ASP A 151 14.03 -5.66 9.05
C ASP A 151 13.86 -6.03 7.58
N LYS A 152 14.70 -6.95 7.10
CA LYS A 152 14.59 -7.53 5.76
C LYS A 152 13.31 -8.35 5.59
N PHE A 153 12.93 -9.13 6.60
CA PHE A 153 11.63 -9.82 6.60
C PHE A 153 10.45 -8.86 6.48
N ARG A 154 10.49 -7.73 7.19
CA ARG A 154 9.47 -6.67 7.11
C ARG A 154 9.45 -6.00 5.74
N GLN A 155 10.61 -5.74 5.16
CA GLN A 155 10.74 -5.15 3.83
C GLN A 155 10.11 -6.05 2.75
N ILE A 156 10.44 -7.34 2.75
CA ILE A 156 9.87 -8.30 1.79
C ILE A 156 8.35 -8.35 1.92
N ASN A 157 7.84 -8.47 3.15
CA ASN A 157 6.40 -8.48 3.38
C ASN A 157 5.73 -7.19 2.92
N ARG A 158 6.35 -6.04 3.14
CA ARG A 158 5.80 -4.76 2.68
C ARG A 158 5.74 -4.68 1.16
N PHE A 159 6.78 -5.17 0.48
CA PHE A 159 6.75 -5.27 -0.98
C PHE A 159 5.57 -6.15 -1.43
N LEU A 160 5.37 -7.31 -0.80
CA LEU A 160 4.24 -8.18 -1.10
C LEU A 160 2.89 -7.56 -0.76
N GLU A 161 2.79 -6.67 0.23
CA GLU A 161 1.55 -5.89 0.47
C GLU A 161 1.23 -4.99 -0.74
N PHE A 162 2.24 -4.44 -1.41
CA PHE A 162 2.01 -3.67 -2.64
C PHE A 162 1.57 -4.55 -3.82
N ILE A 163 2.03 -5.80 -3.86
CA ILE A 163 1.55 -6.81 -4.81
C ILE A 163 0.10 -7.21 -4.47
N GLU A 164 -0.22 -7.40 -3.20
CA GLU A 164 -1.57 -7.75 -2.74
C GLU A 164 -2.62 -6.70 -3.15
N ASP A 165 -2.26 -5.41 -3.03
CA ASP A 165 -3.12 -4.29 -3.41
C ASP A 165 -3.51 -4.28 -4.91
N ILE A 166 -2.67 -4.87 -5.80
CA ILE A 166 -2.89 -4.86 -7.25
C ILE A 166 -3.50 -6.16 -7.78
N LEU A 167 -3.69 -7.18 -6.93
CA LEU A 167 -4.29 -8.45 -7.32
C LEU A 167 -5.66 -8.32 -8.01
N PRO A 168 -6.57 -7.40 -7.62
CA PRO A 168 -7.86 -7.26 -8.32
C PRO A 168 -7.73 -6.94 -9.82
N GLU A 169 -6.61 -6.35 -10.25
CA GLU A 169 -6.34 -6.04 -11.65
C GLU A 169 -5.79 -7.26 -12.41
N LEU A 170 -5.12 -8.17 -11.71
CA LEU A 170 -4.60 -9.44 -12.25
C LEU A 170 -5.65 -10.56 -12.23
N GLU A 171 -6.54 -10.60 -11.22
CA GLU A 171 -7.58 -11.63 -11.04
C GLU A 171 -8.50 -11.73 -12.26
N GLN A 172 -8.70 -10.63 -12.98
CA GLN A 172 -9.53 -10.57 -14.19
C GLN A 172 -8.96 -11.39 -15.36
N GLU A 173 -7.69 -11.81 -15.27
CA GLU A 173 -6.95 -12.54 -16.30
C GLU A 173 -6.49 -13.91 -15.83
N LYS A 174 -6.96 -14.34 -14.66
CA LYS A 174 -6.50 -15.55 -13.98
C LYS A 174 -6.71 -16.84 -14.79
N ASP A 175 -7.57 -16.80 -15.80
CA ASP A 175 -7.83 -17.93 -16.69
C ASP A 175 -6.74 -18.15 -17.75
N ARG A 176 -5.67 -17.35 -17.77
CA ARG A 176 -4.49 -17.54 -18.62
C ARG A 176 -3.19 -17.29 -17.86
N GLU A 177 -2.08 -17.72 -18.45
CA GLU A 177 -0.75 -17.39 -17.95
C GLU A 177 -0.51 -15.87 -18.04
N LEU A 178 -0.12 -15.27 -16.91
CA LEU A 178 0.23 -13.85 -16.82
C LEU A 178 1.72 -13.65 -17.01
N THR A 179 2.11 -12.69 -17.83
CA THR A 179 3.52 -12.36 -18.07
C THR A 179 3.96 -11.18 -17.22
N ILE A 180 4.99 -11.37 -16.40
CA ILE A 180 5.57 -10.36 -15.53
C ILE A 180 7.03 -10.15 -15.91
N LEU A 181 7.44 -8.89 -16.11
CA LEU A 181 8.84 -8.54 -16.33
C LEU A 181 9.41 -7.81 -15.11
N ASP A 182 10.62 -8.19 -14.69
CA ASP A 182 11.37 -7.50 -13.62
C ASP A 182 12.69 -6.96 -14.16
N PHE A 183 12.79 -5.63 -14.30
CA PHE A 183 13.95 -4.94 -14.86
C PHE A 183 14.93 -4.51 -13.79
N GLY A 184 16.19 -4.85 -14.00
CA GLY A 184 17.24 -4.65 -12.99
C GLY A 184 16.96 -5.53 -11.79
N CYS A 185 16.68 -6.82 -12.02
CA CYS A 185 16.30 -7.75 -10.96
C CYS A 185 17.45 -8.00 -9.97
N GLY A 186 18.71 -7.78 -10.36
CA GLY A 186 19.87 -7.97 -9.52
C GLY A 186 19.90 -9.35 -8.88
N LYS A 187 20.12 -9.42 -7.57
CA LYS A 187 20.10 -10.70 -6.81
C LYS A 187 18.69 -11.26 -6.61
N SER A 188 17.65 -10.61 -7.15
CA SER A 188 16.30 -11.15 -7.40
C SER A 188 15.50 -11.65 -6.19
N TYR A 189 15.88 -11.31 -4.95
CA TYR A 189 15.14 -11.77 -3.76
C TYR A 189 13.68 -11.29 -3.70
N LEU A 190 13.39 -10.08 -4.21
CA LEU A 190 12.00 -9.59 -4.32
C LEU A 190 11.25 -10.28 -5.48
N THR A 191 11.95 -10.63 -6.56
CA THR A 191 11.42 -11.44 -7.66
C THR A 191 11.02 -12.83 -7.18
N PHE A 192 11.88 -13.51 -6.42
CA PHE A 192 11.57 -14.80 -5.78
C PHE A 192 10.40 -14.69 -4.80
N ALA A 193 10.33 -13.62 -4.02
CA ALA A 193 9.20 -13.38 -3.12
C ALA A 193 7.89 -13.17 -3.87
N MET A 194 7.92 -12.41 -4.97
CA MET A 194 6.77 -12.18 -5.84
C MET A 194 6.29 -13.48 -6.49
N TYR A 195 7.21 -14.28 -7.04
CA TYR A 195 6.89 -15.59 -7.60
C TYR A 195 6.22 -16.49 -6.56
N TYR A 196 6.85 -16.66 -5.39
CA TYR A 196 6.30 -17.47 -4.30
C TYR A 196 4.90 -17.00 -3.88
N TYR A 197 4.70 -15.69 -3.76
CA TYR A 197 3.41 -15.17 -3.34
C TYR A 197 2.31 -15.36 -4.39
N LEU A 198 2.58 -15.03 -5.66
CA LEU A 198 1.59 -15.11 -6.73
C LEU A 198 1.31 -16.56 -7.15
N HIS A 199 2.36 -17.36 -7.33
CA HIS A 199 2.25 -18.75 -7.76
C HIS A 199 1.91 -19.67 -6.57
N GLU A 200 2.81 -19.83 -5.60
CA GLU A 200 2.66 -20.84 -4.54
C GLU A 200 1.51 -20.51 -3.56
N LEU A 201 1.36 -19.24 -3.16
CA LEU A 201 0.36 -18.87 -2.16
C LEU A 201 -1.01 -18.50 -2.74
N LYS A 202 -1.06 -17.91 -3.94
CA LYS A 202 -2.31 -17.42 -4.54
C LYS A 202 -2.79 -18.27 -5.72
N GLY A 203 -1.96 -19.16 -6.26
CA GLY A 203 -2.32 -20.08 -7.33
C GLY A 203 -2.56 -19.39 -8.67
N TYR A 204 -1.92 -18.25 -8.94
CA TYR A 204 -1.93 -17.66 -10.28
C TYR A 204 -1.00 -18.43 -11.19
N ASP A 205 -1.44 -18.65 -12.44
CA ASP A 205 -0.54 -19.09 -13.49
C ASP A 205 0.29 -17.89 -13.98
N ILE A 206 1.58 -17.86 -13.66
CA ILE A 206 2.46 -16.74 -13.96
C ILE A 206 3.76 -17.21 -14.61
N ARG A 207 4.26 -16.38 -15.51
CA ARG A 207 5.63 -16.43 -16.03
C ARG A 207 6.31 -15.13 -15.67
N ILE A 208 7.44 -15.23 -14.96
CA ILE A 208 8.27 -14.07 -14.61
C ILE A 208 9.59 -14.15 -15.37
N ILE A 209 9.95 -13.06 -16.03
CA ILE A 209 11.24 -12.91 -16.71
C ILE A 209 12.00 -11.76 -16.05
N GLY A 210 13.09 -12.09 -15.36
CA GLY A 210 14.01 -11.12 -14.77
C GLY A 210 15.14 -10.76 -15.73
N LEU A 211 15.41 -9.47 -15.91
CA LEU A 211 16.47 -8.97 -16.78
C LEU A 211 17.53 -8.18 -15.98
N ASP A 212 18.79 -8.50 -16.21
CA ASP A 212 19.95 -7.76 -15.69
C ASP A 212 21.12 -7.82 -16.67
N LEU A 213 22.07 -6.90 -16.53
CA LEU A 213 23.25 -6.81 -17.40
C LEU A 213 24.36 -7.79 -16.96
N LYS A 214 24.34 -8.27 -15.71
CA LYS A 214 25.43 -9.07 -15.13
C LYS A 214 25.20 -10.58 -15.31
N ALA A 215 25.95 -11.18 -16.23
CA ALA A 215 25.83 -12.60 -16.55
C ALA A 215 26.05 -13.55 -15.35
N ASP A 216 26.98 -13.22 -14.44
CA ASP A 216 27.24 -13.99 -13.22
C ASP A 216 26.04 -13.96 -12.26
N VAL A 217 25.41 -12.79 -12.11
CA VAL A 217 24.19 -12.62 -11.31
C VAL A 217 23.04 -13.42 -11.90
N ILE A 218 22.87 -13.38 -13.23
CA ILE A 218 21.82 -14.12 -13.92
C ILE A 218 22.01 -15.63 -13.83
N ALA A 219 23.24 -16.13 -14.02
CA ALA A 219 23.55 -17.55 -13.86
C ALA A 219 23.23 -18.03 -12.45
N HIS A 220 23.56 -17.23 -11.43
CA HIS A 220 23.22 -17.54 -10.04
C HIS A 220 21.71 -17.54 -9.78
N CYS A 221 20.96 -16.56 -10.30
CA CYS A 221 19.51 -16.50 -10.13
C CYS A 221 18.80 -17.68 -10.79
N ASN A 222 19.23 -18.11 -11.98
CA ASN A 222 18.69 -19.30 -12.65
C ASN A 222 18.98 -20.60 -11.88
N ALA A 223 20.17 -20.73 -11.28
CA ALA A 223 20.49 -21.87 -10.43
C ALA A 223 19.55 -21.92 -9.20
N LEU A 224 19.34 -20.78 -8.54
CA LEU A 224 18.41 -20.68 -7.42
C LEU A 224 16.96 -20.97 -7.82
N ALA A 225 16.50 -20.44 -8.97
CA ALA A 225 15.15 -20.71 -9.47
C ALA A 225 14.92 -22.23 -9.66
N LYS A 226 15.92 -22.92 -10.21
CA LYS A 226 15.90 -24.38 -10.35
C LYS A 226 15.91 -25.10 -9.01
N ASP A 227 16.76 -24.67 -8.07
CA ASP A 227 16.85 -25.29 -6.73
C ASP A 227 15.55 -25.12 -5.93
N TYR A 228 14.83 -24.02 -6.14
CA TYR A 228 13.52 -23.77 -5.52
C TYR A 228 12.34 -24.43 -6.27
N GLY A 229 12.58 -24.99 -7.45
CA GLY A 229 11.53 -25.59 -8.29
C GLY A 229 10.62 -24.56 -8.97
N TYR A 230 11.09 -23.34 -9.20
CA TYR A 230 10.32 -22.27 -9.83
C TYR A 230 10.45 -22.34 -11.36
N GLU A 231 9.70 -23.26 -11.97
CA GLU A 231 9.80 -23.62 -13.39
C GLU A 231 9.40 -22.49 -14.36
N LYS A 232 8.64 -21.50 -13.89
CA LYS A 232 8.17 -20.35 -14.69
C LYS A 232 8.83 -19.03 -14.28
N LEU A 233 10.03 -19.11 -13.69
CA LEU A 233 10.85 -17.97 -13.34
C LEU A 233 12.19 -18.08 -14.08
N ASP A 234 12.33 -17.27 -15.13
CA ASP A 234 13.52 -17.24 -15.97
C ASP A 234 14.28 -15.93 -15.78
N PHE A 235 15.60 -16.02 -15.83
CA PHE A 235 16.47 -14.85 -15.80
C PHE A 235 17.32 -14.76 -17.07
N LEU A 236 17.36 -13.58 -17.67
CA LEU A 236 18.03 -13.33 -18.94
C LEU A 236 19.05 -12.20 -18.82
N VAL A 237 20.17 -12.34 -19.52
CA VAL A 237 21.14 -11.26 -19.67
C VAL A 237 20.65 -10.34 -20.78
N GLY A 238 20.36 -9.09 -20.45
CA GLY A 238 19.87 -8.14 -21.44
C GLY A 238 19.56 -6.76 -20.88
N ASP A 239 19.65 -5.76 -21.74
CA ASP A 239 19.13 -4.42 -21.47
C ASP A 239 17.62 -4.40 -21.79
N ILE A 240 16.85 -3.67 -20.99
CA ILE A 240 15.43 -3.43 -21.23
C ILE A 240 15.21 -2.69 -22.55
N ALA A 241 16.08 -1.74 -22.90
CA ALA A 241 15.92 -0.95 -24.12
C ALA A 241 15.79 -1.86 -25.37
N ASP A 242 16.55 -2.95 -25.38
CA ASP A 242 16.67 -3.87 -26.52
C ASP A 242 15.81 -5.15 -26.38
N TYR A 243 15.11 -5.31 -25.26
CA TYR A 243 14.32 -6.52 -25.04
C TYR A 243 13.02 -6.51 -25.86
N GLU A 244 12.84 -7.54 -26.68
CA GLU A 244 11.69 -7.78 -27.55
C GLU A 244 11.13 -9.21 -27.39
N GLY A 245 11.54 -9.93 -26.34
CA GLY A 245 11.20 -11.36 -26.17
C GLY A 245 9.72 -11.65 -25.84
N VAL A 246 8.87 -10.63 -25.76
CA VAL A 246 7.44 -10.75 -25.45
C VAL A 246 6.61 -9.71 -26.22
N ASP A 247 5.42 -10.12 -26.66
CA ASP A 247 4.46 -9.26 -27.36
C ASP A 247 3.51 -8.53 -26.40
N GLN A 248 3.28 -9.10 -25.21
CA GLN A 248 2.39 -8.55 -24.20
C GLN A 248 2.93 -8.80 -22.80
N VAL A 249 2.75 -7.82 -21.92
CA VAL A 249 3.15 -7.89 -20.51
C VAL A 249 1.97 -7.48 -19.64
N ASP A 250 1.65 -8.23 -18.59
CA ASP A 250 0.59 -7.89 -17.65
C ASP A 250 1.08 -6.95 -16.56
N MET A 251 2.30 -7.20 -16.09
CA MET A 251 2.91 -6.43 -15.02
C MET A 251 4.38 -6.17 -15.29
N VAL A 252 4.79 -4.92 -15.14
CA VAL A 252 6.21 -4.53 -15.16
C VAL A 252 6.62 -4.10 -13.76
N VAL A 253 7.74 -4.65 -13.31
CA VAL A 253 8.39 -4.30 -12.05
C VAL A 253 9.79 -3.77 -12.35
N THR A 254 10.19 -2.71 -11.66
CA THR A 254 11.56 -2.18 -11.73
C THR A 254 11.97 -1.69 -10.35
N LEU A 255 12.78 -2.47 -9.65
CA LEU A 255 13.12 -2.20 -8.24
C LEU A 255 14.49 -1.53 -8.07
N HIS A 256 15.39 -1.77 -9.04
CA HIS A 256 16.77 -1.26 -8.98
C HIS A 256 17.25 -0.63 -10.30
N ALA A 257 16.37 -0.43 -11.29
CA ALA A 257 16.76 0.36 -12.45
C ALA A 257 17.01 1.81 -12.00
N CYS A 258 18.21 2.33 -12.27
CA CYS A 258 18.62 3.67 -11.86
C CYS A 258 18.69 4.63 -13.05
N ASP A 259 18.58 5.93 -12.75
CA ASP A 259 18.61 7.03 -13.70
C ASP A 259 17.63 6.78 -14.87
N THR A 260 18.08 6.94 -16.12
CA THR A 260 17.26 6.78 -17.32
C THR A 260 16.83 5.33 -17.61
N ALA A 261 17.45 4.33 -16.99
CA ALA A 261 17.01 2.94 -17.13
C ALA A 261 15.58 2.75 -16.60
N THR A 262 15.19 3.50 -15.56
CA THR A 262 13.80 3.55 -15.11
C THR A 262 12.89 4.09 -16.22
N ASP A 263 13.31 5.11 -16.95
CA ASP A 263 12.52 5.73 -18.02
C ASP A 263 12.32 4.80 -19.21
N HIS A 264 13.35 4.06 -19.61
CA HIS A 264 13.22 3.01 -20.63
C HIS A 264 12.25 1.90 -20.20
N ALA A 265 12.34 1.44 -18.96
CA ALA A 265 11.42 0.44 -18.41
C ALA A 265 9.97 0.94 -18.38
N LEU A 266 9.74 2.19 -17.97
CA LEU A 266 8.41 2.81 -17.97
C LEU A 266 7.87 2.98 -19.39
N SER A 267 8.69 3.43 -20.33
CA SER A 267 8.30 3.58 -21.73
C SER A 267 7.89 2.25 -22.37
N LYS A 268 8.72 1.20 -22.18
CA LYS A 268 8.42 -0.16 -22.65
C LYS A 268 7.16 -0.74 -21.99
N ALA A 269 6.95 -0.50 -20.70
CA ALA A 269 5.72 -0.90 -20.02
C ALA A 269 4.47 -0.26 -20.64
N VAL A 270 4.55 1.03 -21.02
CA VAL A 270 3.49 1.72 -21.74
C VAL A 270 3.32 1.15 -23.15
N HIS A 271 4.41 0.88 -23.87
CA HIS A 271 4.40 0.28 -25.20
C HIS A 271 3.69 -1.08 -25.21
N TRP A 272 4.05 -1.99 -24.30
CA TRP A 272 3.40 -3.29 -24.10
C TRP A 272 2.00 -3.20 -23.50
N ASN A 273 1.50 -1.99 -23.24
CA ASN A 273 0.19 -1.75 -22.67
C ASN A 273 -0.02 -2.46 -21.31
N ALA A 274 1.05 -2.54 -20.50
CA ALA A 274 1.05 -3.26 -19.24
C ALA A 274 -0.09 -2.79 -18.34
N LYS A 275 -0.73 -3.72 -17.62
CA LYS A 275 -1.87 -3.39 -16.75
C LYS A 275 -1.41 -2.75 -15.46
N VAL A 276 -0.29 -3.25 -14.94
CA VAL A 276 0.30 -2.79 -13.68
C VAL A 276 1.77 -2.45 -13.90
N ILE A 277 2.19 -1.32 -13.35
CA ILE A 277 3.58 -0.88 -13.28
C ILE A 277 3.91 -0.63 -11.82
N LEU A 278 4.96 -1.29 -11.30
CA LEU A 278 5.54 -0.99 -9.98
C LEU A 278 7.01 -0.61 -10.15
N SER A 279 7.33 0.67 -9.89
CA SER A 279 8.66 1.21 -10.07
C SER A 279 9.20 1.81 -8.78
N VAL A 280 10.35 1.34 -8.32
CA VAL A 280 11.11 1.92 -7.19
C VAL A 280 12.35 2.62 -7.77
N PRO A 281 12.28 3.92 -8.06
CA PRO A 281 13.42 4.66 -8.59
C PRO A 281 14.51 4.83 -7.53
N CYS A 282 15.70 4.24 -7.75
CA CYS A 282 16.81 4.24 -6.79
C CYS A 282 17.62 5.55 -6.75
N CYS A 283 18.26 5.90 -7.87
CA CYS A 283 19.17 7.05 -8.00
C CYS A 283 18.80 7.83 -9.27
N GLN A 284 18.87 9.16 -9.24
CA GLN A 284 18.46 10.01 -10.37
C GLN A 284 19.41 11.19 -10.50
N HIS A 285 19.96 11.37 -11.70
CA HIS A 285 20.98 12.38 -11.97
C HIS A 285 20.66 13.23 -13.21
N GLU A 286 19.86 12.72 -14.14
CA GLU A 286 19.47 13.42 -15.37
C GLU A 286 19.04 14.88 -15.10
N LEU A 287 17.94 15.06 -14.36
CA LEU A 287 17.38 16.39 -14.13
C LEU A 287 18.26 17.25 -13.22
N ASN A 288 19.08 16.65 -12.36
CA ASN A 288 19.98 17.41 -11.50
C ASN A 288 20.98 18.26 -12.32
N ARG A 289 21.39 17.74 -13.49
CA ARG A 289 22.28 18.44 -14.43
C ARG A 289 21.56 19.50 -15.26
N GLN A 290 20.24 19.36 -15.45
CA GLN A 290 19.43 20.24 -16.30
C GLN A 290 18.75 21.38 -15.53
N ILE A 291 18.37 21.17 -14.27
CA ILE A 291 17.57 22.15 -13.53
C ILE A 291 18.32 23.49 -13.42
N GLU A 292 17.70 24.49 -14.03
CA GLU A 292 18.04 25.91 -13.95
C GLU A 292 16.76 26.65 -13.53
N ALA A 293 16.78 27.26 -12.35
CA ALA A 293 15.65 28.02 -11.81
C ALA A 293 16.19 29.16 -10.94
N GLU A 294 16.28 30.36 -11.50
CA GLU A 294 16.88 31.53 -10.84
C GLU A 294 16.20 31.84 -9.51
N GLU A 295 14.86 31.73 -9.47
CA GLU A 295 14.04 31.98 -8.30
C GLU A 295 14.31 30.97 -7.16
N LEU A 296 14.81 29.78 -7.49
CA LEU A 296 15.12 28.73 -6.51
C LEU A 296 16.60 28.70 -6.11
N MET A 297 17.44 29.55 -6.69
CA MET A 297 18.90 29.60 -6.42
C MET A 297 19.29 29.67 -4.94
N PRO A 298 18.59 30.39 -4.05
CA PRO A 298 18.92 30.39 -2.62
C PRO A 298 18.91 29.00 -1.98
N ILE A 299 18.12 28.07 -2.52
CA ILE A 299 18.03 26.66 -2.10
C ILE A 299 18.94 25.79 -2.97
N MET A 300 18.91 25.98 -4.30
CA MET A 300 19.62 25.13 -5.27
C MET A 300 21.15 25.28 -5.23
N LYS A 301 21.68 26.35 -4.63
CA LYS A 301 23.12 26.48 -4.36
C LYS A 301 23.69 25.39 -3.46
N TYR A 302 22.85 24.73 -2.67
CA TYR A 302 23.25 23.60 -1.83
C TYR A 302 23.07 22.29 -2.62
N GLY A 303 24.16 21.70 -3.10
CA GLY A 303 24.14 20.54 -4.00
C GLY A 303 23.29 19.36 -3.50
N LEU A 304 23.33 19.05 -2.21
CA LEU A 304 22.50 17.99 -1.60
C LEU A 304 20.98 18.29 -1.71
N LEU A 305 20.59 19.56 -1.56
CA LEU A 305 19.18 19.96 -1.70
C LEU A 305 18.76 19.95 -3.17
N LYS A 306 19.64 20.40 -4.07
CA LYS A 306 19.41 20.33 -5.53
C LYS A 306 19.21 18.88 -5.98
N GLU A 307 20.07 17.97 -5.55
CA GLU A 307 19.99 16.56 -5.88
C GLU A 307 18.66 15.95 -5.42
N ARG A 308 18.27 16.16 -4.15
CA ARG A 308 17.01 15.65 -3.60
C ARG A 308 15.80 16.24 -4.30
N PHE A 309 15.82 17.54 -4.60
CA PHE A 309 14.75 18.21 -5.33
C PHE A 309 14.62 17.65 -6.74
N ALA A 310 15.73 17.56 -7.49
CA ALA A 310 15.75 16.99 -8.83
C ALA A 310 15.17 15.57 -8.83
N ALA A 311 15.59 14.76 -7.87
CA ALA A 311 15.07 13.41 -7.67
C ALA A 311 13.54 13.34 -7.48
N LEU A 312 12.96 14.27 -6.72
CA LEU A 312 11.51 14.35 -6.51
C LEU A 312 10.77 14.84 -7.75
N VAL A 313 11.34 15.83 -8.45
CA VAL A 313 10.81 16.33 -9.73
C VAL A 313 10.80 15.21 -10.76
N THR A 314 11.87 14.44 -10.89
CA THR A 314 11.93 13.28 -11.81
C THR A 314 10.79 12.30 -11.54
N ASP A 315 10.60 11.89 -10.28
CA ASP A 315 9.58 10.92 -9.92
C ASP A 315 8.15 11.47 -10.10
N GLY A 316 7.96 12.77 -9.85
CA GLY A 316 6.71 13.48 -10.11
C GLY A 316 6.38 13.55 -11.60
N LEU A 317 7.35 13.94 -12.43
CA LEU A 317 7.17 13.97 -13.88
C LEU A 317 6.91 12.58 -14.46
N ARG A 318 7.61 11.55 -13.99
CA ARG A 318 7.30 10.14 -14.36
C ARG A 318 5.88 9.75 -14.05
N ALA A 319 5.37 10.12 -12.87
CA ALA A 319 4.00 9.83 -12.49
C ALA A 319 2.98 10.53 -13.40
N GLU A 320 3.22 11.81 -13.72
CA GLU A 320 2.39 12.58 -14.64
C GLU A 320 2.47 12.06 -16.07
N TYR A 321 3.64 11.60 -16.52
CA TYR A 321 3.81 10.94 -17.81
C TYR A 321 2.99 9.64 -17.90
N LEU A 322 2.96 8.83 -16.85
CA LEU A 322 2.09 7.66 -16.80
C LEU A 322 0.59 8.03 -16.81
N GLU A 323 0.19 9.05 -16.04
CA GLU A 323 -1.19 9.57 -16.10
C GLU A 323 -1.54 10.08 -17.50
N ARG A 324 -0.55 10.67 -18.19
CA ARG A 324 -0.66 11.11 -19.57
C ARG A 324 -0.82 9.94 -20.54
N GLU A 325 -0.36 8.74 -20.22
CA GLU A 325 -0.53 7.56 -21.06
C GLU A 325 -1.72 6.68 -20.61
N GLY A 326 -2.60 7.22 -19.76
CA GLY A 326 -3.86 6.59 -19.36
C GLY A 326 -3.77 5.67 -18.14
N TYR A 327 -2.65 5.73 -17.41
CA TYR A 327 -2.53 5.06 -16.12
C TYR A 327 -3.15 5.90 -15.01
N GLU A 328 -3.65 5.22 -13.99
CA GLU A 328 -3.89 5.80 -12.70
C GLU A 328 -2.63 5.63 -11.85
N THR A 329 -1.98 6.73 -11.52
CA THR A 329 -0.67 6.71 -10.88
C THR A 329 -0.73 7.12 -9.42
N GLN A 330 0.04 6.42 -8.58
CA GLN A 330 0.18 6.69 -7.16
C GLN A 330 1.67 6.71 -6.79
N ILE A 331 2.07 7.74 -6.03
CA ILE A 331 3.38 7.80 -5.38
C ILE A 331 3.18 7.35 -3.94
N LEU A 332 3.76 6.20 -3.60
CA LEU A 332 3.61 5.54 -2.32
C LEU A 332 4.94 5.56 -1.57
N GLU A 333 4.85 5.66 -0.25
CA GLU A 333 6.00 5.47 0.63
C GLU A 333 6.39 3.97 0.64
N PHE A 334 7.59 3.66 0.15
CA PHE A 334 8.17 2.33 0.20
C PHE A 334 8.68 2.02 1.64
N ILE A 335 9.47 0.97 1.86
CA ILE A 335 10.31 0.88 3.07
C ILE A 335 11.75 1.02 2.65
N ASP A 336 12.49 1.88 3.37
CA ASP A 336 13.90 2.17 3.13
C ASP A 336 14.66 0.88 2.81
N MET A 337 15.26 0.85 1.63
CA MET A 337 16.37 -0.05 1.40
C MET A 337 17.52 0.49 2.25
N GLU A 338 18.28 -0.39 2.91
CA GLU A 338 19.39 -0.06 3.83
C GLU A 338 20.45 0.89 3.23
N HIS A 339 20.32 1.26 1.94
CA HIS A 339 21.29 1.99 1.14
C HIS A 339 20.71 3.13 0.28
N THR A 340 19.44 3.56 0.41
CA THR A 340 18.96 4.76 -0.32
C THR A 340 18.13 5.71 0.56
N PRO A 341 18.35 7.05 0.50
CA PRO A 341 17.49 8.03 1.16
C PRO A 341 16.15 8.23 0.44
N LYS A 342 15.90 7.52 -0.67
CA LYS A 342 14.63 7.51 -1.38
C LYS A 342 13.75 6.38 -0.89
N ASN A 343 12.55 6.76 -0.46
CA ASN A 343 11.55 5.82 0.01
C ASN A 343 10.24 5.90 -0.81
N ILE A 344 10.36 5.86 -2.14
CA ILE A 344 9.24 6.06 -3.07
C ILE A 344 9.03 4.83 -3.96
N LEU A 345 7.76 4.43 -4.11
CA LEU A 345 7.29 3.50 -5.13
C LEU A 345 6.25 4.22 -6.00
N ILE A 346 6.46 4.22 -7.30
CA ILE A 346 5.48 4.64 -8.31
C ILE A 346 4.66 3.41 -8.71
N ARG A 347 3.35 3.47 -8.49
CA ARG A 347 2.39 2.47 -8.92
C ARG A 347 1.53 3.05 -10.03
N GLY A 348 1.56 2.48 -11.22
CA GLY A 348 0.64 2.79 -12.32
C GLY A 348 -0.31 1.63 -12.58
N VAL A 349 -1.62 1.89 -12.63
CA VAL A 349 -2.64 0.91 -13.02
C VAL A 349 -3.40 1.41 -14.23
N ARG A 350 -3.42 0.64 -15.32
CA ARG A 350 -4.06 1.06 -16.56
C ARG A 350 -5.58 0.99 -16.46
N ARG A 351 -6.27 2.11 -16.69
CA ARG A 351 -7.75 2.11 -16.71
C ARG A 351 -8.29 1.55 -18.01
N GLY A 352 -8.94 0.39 -17.94
CA GLY A 352 -9.78 -0.10 -19.04
C GLY A 352 -10.92 0.88 -19.37
N VAL A 353 -11.28 1.00 -20.65
CA VAL A 353 -12.48 1.76 -21.08
C VAL A 353 -13.71 1.10 -20.45
N GLY A 354 -14.29 1.73 -19.42
CA GLY A 354 -15.48 1.23 -18.69
C GLY A 354 -15.25 0.86 -17.22
N ARG A 355 -14.03 0.93 -16.69
CA ARG A 355 -13.71 0.46 -15.33
C ARG A 355 -13.37 1.63 -14.40
N ASN A 356 -14.33 2.01 -13.55
CA ASN A 356 -14.11 2.93 -12.43
C ASN A 356 -13.90 2.09 -11.16
N HIS A 357 -12.69 2.08 -10.61
CA HIS A 357 -12.42 1.55 -9.26
C HIS A 357 -12.14 2.72 -8.29
N PRO A 358 -13.16 3.46 -7.82
CA PRO A 358 -12.98 4.63 -6.95
C PRO A 358 -12.33 4.29 -5.59
N GLU A 359 -12.33 3.01 -5.21
CA GLU A 359 -11.80 2.54 -3.93
C GLU A 359 -10.28 2.71 -3.80
N LEU A 360 -9.50 2.49 -4.87
CA LEU A 360 -8.03 2.63 -4.87
C LEU A 360 -7.59 4.09 -4.63
N ARG A 361 -8.29 5.08 -5.20
CA ARG A 361 -8.05 6.52 -4.94
C ARG A 361 -8.32 6.88 -3.48
N SER A 362 -9.47 6.46 -2.96
CA SER A 362 -9.86 6.81 -1.59
C SER A 362 -8.96 6.16 -0.55
N GLN A 363 -8.58 4.90 -0.74
CA GLN A 363 -7.78 4.18 0.25
C GLN A 363 -6.31 4.62 0.26
N ALA A 364 -5.70 4.87 -0.90
CA ALA A 364 -4.32 5.35 -0.97
C ALA A 364 -4.20 6.77 -0.41
N ARG A 365 -5.14 7.67 -0.74
CA ARG A 365 -5.15 9.05 -0.26
C ARG A 365 -5.38 9.14 1.26
N VAL A 366 -6.34 8.38 1.78
CA VAL A 366 -6.61 8.31 3.24
C VAL A 366 -5.47 7.63 3.99
N LYS A 367 -4.82 6.58 3.45
CA LYS A 367 -3.67 5.94 4.09
C LYS A 367 -2.42 6.84 4.07
N ALA A 368 -2.16 7.57 2.98
CA ALA A 368 -1.04 8.49 2.85
C ALA A 368 -1.20 9.73 3.76
N GLU A 369 -2.38 10.34 3.79
CA GLU A 369 -2.67 11.49 4.66
C GLU A 369 -2.60 11.12 6.15
N LYS A 370 -3.09 9.93 6.54
CA LYS A 370 -2.99 9.45 7.93
C LYS A 370 -1.54 9.19 8.37
N ARG A 371 -0.64 8.81 7.46
CA ARG A 371 0.78 8.60 7.76
C ARG A 371 1.55 9.92 7.81
N ALA A 372 1.31 10.83 6.86
CA ALA A 372 1.95 12.15 6.83
C ALA A 372 1.58 13.03 8.04
N CYS A 373 0.36 12.90 8.58
CA CYS A 373 -0.11 13.65 9.75
C CYS A 373 0.11 12.93 11.10
N GLY A 374 0.98 11.91 11.18
CA GLY A 374 1.28 11.22 12.45
C GLY A 374 0.06 10.59 13.13
N GLY A 375 -0.96 10.19 12.37
CA GLY A 375 -2.18 9.57 12.89
C GLY A 375 -3.31 10.53 13.29
N GLN A 376 -3.21 11.84 13.04
CA GLN A 376 -4.32 12.78 13.20
C GLN A 376 -5.08 12.97 11.88
N GLU A 377 -6.41 12.94 11.91
CA GLU A 377 -7.27 13.26 10.75
C GLU A 377 -7.27 14.78 10.49
N PRO A 378 -6.94 15.25 9.28
CA PRO A 378 -7.05 16.68 8.96
C PRO A 378 -8.51 17.12 8.95
N ALA A 379 -8.80 18.25 9.61
CA ALA A 379 -10.17 18.73 9.90
C ALA A 379 -11.01 19.18 8.69
N VAL A 380 -10.57 18.99 7.45
CA VAL A 380 -11.15 19.68 6.27
C VAL A 380 -11.72 18.75 5.18
N THR A 381 -11.52 17.43 5.22
CA THR A 381 -11.85 16.58 4.04
C THR A 381 -13.22 15.88 4.08
N ALA A 382 -13.82 15.64 5.25
CA ALA A 382 -15.04 14.81 5.36
C ALA A 382 -16.29 15.39 4.67
N LYS A 383 -16.41 16.73 4.54
CA LYS A 383 -17.55 17.36 3.85
C LYS A 383 -17.40 17.43 2.33
N ALA A 384 -16.17 17.45 1.80
CA ALA A 384 -15.91 17.50 0.37
C ALA A 384 -15.95 16.09 -0.28
N GLU A 385 -15.64 15.04 0.49
CA GLU A 385 -15.64 13.66 0.02
C GLU A 385 -17.05 13.10 -0.16
N ASN A 386 -17.98 13.34 0.77
CA ASN A 386 -19.37 12.89 0.64
C ASN A 386 -20.08 13.50 -0.58
N ALA A 387 -19.81 14.76 -0.91
CA ALA A 387 -20.40 15.43 -2.07
C ALA A 387 -19.90 14.86 -3.42
N LYS A 388 -18.64 14.39 -3.49
CA LYS A 388 -18.08 13.76 -4.70
C LYS A 388 -18.45 12.28 -4.82
N MET A 389 -18.66 11.60 -3.69
CA MET A 389 -19.07 10.19 -3.67
C MET A 389 -20.52 10.00 -4.15
N GLU A 390 -21.40 10.97 -3.88
CA GLU A 390 -22.78 10.98 -4.41
C GLU A 390 -22.84 11.31 -5.91
N GLN A 391 -21.97 12.18 -6.43
CA GLN A 391 -21.89 12.47 -7.87
C GLN A 391 -21.31 11.30 -8.68
N ASN A 392 -20.36 10.53 -8.14
CA ASN A 392 -19.73 9.40 -8.86
C ASN A 392 -20.55 8.10 -8.86
N ARG A 393 -21.63 8.01 -8.08
CA ARG A 393 -22.59 6.88 -8.17
C ARG A 393 -23.56 7.03 -9.35
N ALA A 394 -23.64 8.21 -9.95
CA ALA A 394 -24.50 8.50 -11.10
C ALA A 394 -23.66 8.93 -12.31
N GLY A 395 -23.08 7.96 -13.05
CA GLY A 395 -22.39 8.30 -14.30
C GLY A 395 -21.41 7.26 -14.82
N GLY A 396 -21.91 6.11 -15.25
CA GLY A 396 -21.18 5.23 -16.16
C GLY A 396 -21.21 5.81 -17.58
N LYS A 397 -20.06 6.36 -18.02
CA LYS A 397 -19.55 6.59 -19.38
C LYS A 397 -18.73 7.89 -19.40
N GLU A 398 -17.43 7.79 -19.13
CA GLU A 398 -16.49 8.85 -19.55
C GLU A 398 -16.48 8.90 -21.08
N ASN A 399 -17.05 9.95 -21.66
CA ASN A 399 -17.02 10.19 -23.10
C ASN A 399 -15.56 10.37 -23.57
N HIS A 400 -15.21 9.89 -24.78
CA HIS A 400 -13.88 10.13 -25.40
C HIS A 400 -13.45 11.61 -25.35
N ARG A 401 -14.42 12.53 -25.44
CA ARG A 401 -14.21 13.97 -25.36
C ARG A 401 -13.75 14.47 -23.97
N SER A 402 -14.08 13.78 -22.87
CA SER A 402 -13.59 14.15 -21.53
C SER A 402 -12.20 13.57 -21.25
N LYS A 403 -11.89 12.39 -21.79
CA LYS A 403 -10.54 11.81 -21.72
C LYS A 403 -9.53 12.68 -22.45
N GLY A 404 -9.83 13.12 -23.69
CA GLY A 404 -8.97 14.05 -24.44
C GLY A 404 -8.69 15.35 -23.68
N LYS A 405 -9.70 15.95 -23.04
CA LYS A 405 -9.52 17.17 -22.23
C LYS A 405 -8.66 16.96 -20.98
N LYS A 406 -8.81 15.82 -20.28
CA LYS A 406 -7.94 15.47 -19.14
C LYS A 406 -6.50 15.32 -19.62
N GLN A 407 -6.32 14.67 -20.77
CA GLN A 407 -5.04 14.38 -21.38
C GLN A 407 -4.27 15.65 -21.80
N GLU A 408 -4.97 16.57 -22.46
CA GLU A 408 -4.45 17.89 -22.84
C GLU A 408 -4.05 18.72 -21.62
N LYS A 409 -4.87 18.67 -20.55
CA LYS A 409 -4.58 19.37 -19.31
C LYS A 409 -3.29 18.86 -18.67
N ILE A 410 -3.14 17.55 -18.50
CA ILE A 410 -1.91 16.94 -17.93
C ILE A 410 -0.71 17.33 -18.78
N ASN A 411 -0.81 17.22 -20.11
CA ASN A 411 0.29 17.59 -21.00
C ASN A 411 0.71 19.06 -20.85
N ARG A 412 -0.25 19.97 -20.69
CA ARG A 412 0.01 21.39 -20.43
C ARG A 412 0.70 21.60 -19.07
N GLU A 413 0.28 20.90 -18.03
CA GLU A 413 0.87 20.98 -16.69
C GLU A 413 2.32 20.45 -16.68
N ILE A 414 2.56 19.31 -17.35
CA ILE A 414 3.92 18.78 -17.57
C ILE A 414 4.78 19.83 -18.28
N LYS A 415 4.33 20.36 -19.43
CA LYS A 415 5.11 21.35 -20.20
C LYS A 415 5.39 22.63 -19.42
N ALA A 416 4.46 23.08 -18.59
CA ALA A 416 4.68 24.23 -17.71
C ALA A 416 5.77 23.95 -16.68
N CYS A 417 5.77 22.75 -16.07
CA CYS A 417 6.80 22.34 -15.12
C CYS A 417 8.19 22.21 -15.79
N GLU A 418 8.24 21.58 -16.97
CA GLU A 418 9.46 21.45 -17.77
C GLU A 418 10.06 22.81 -18.15
N THR A 419 9.21 23.72 -18.61
CA THR A 419 9.63 25.08 -18.97
C THR A 419 10.14 25.83 -17.74
N PHE A 420 9.41 25.76 -16.62
CA PHE A 420 9.79 26.46 -15.39
C PHE A 420 11.13 25.98 -14.83
N LEU A 421 11.43 24.69 -14.95
CA LEU A 421 12.67 24.10 -14.43
C LEU A 421 13.78 23.98 -15.48
N HIS A 422 13.50 24.36 -16.73
CA HIS A 422 14.40 24.20 -17.88
C HIS A 422 14.90 22.75 -18.07
N VAL A 423 13.99 21.78 -17.94
CA VAL A 423 14.31 20.34 -18.05
C VAL A 423 13.67 19.68 -19.27
N GLN A 424 14.33 18.63 -19.76
CA GLN A 424 13.87 17.70 -20.78
C GLN A 424 14.11 16.27 -20.27
N PRO A 425 13.10 15.66 -19.61
CA PRO A 425 13.20 14.29 -19.11
C PRO A 425 13.19 13.26 -20.25
N THR A 426 14.05 12.25 -20.16
CA THR A 426 14.17 11.17 -21.15
C THR A 426 12.84 10.46 -21.41
N LEU A 427 12.05 10.15 -20.37
CA LEU A 427 10.74 9.51 -20.54
C LEU A 427 9.80 10.31 -21.44
N GLY A 428 9.88 11.64 -21.39
CA GLY A 428 9.04 12.51 -22.22
C GLY A 428 9.32 12.33 -23.71
N ALA A 429 10.60 12.22 -24.08
CA ALA A 429 11.04 11.95 -25.44
C ALA A 429 10.64 10.52 -25.88
N LEU A 430 10.98 9.51 -25.07
CA LEU A 430 10.66 8.11 -25.37
C LEU A 430 9.16 7.88 -25.62
N LEU A 431 8.29 8.54 -24.85
CA LEU A 431 6.84 8.42 -25.03
C LEU A 431 6.28 9.25 -26.20
N ALA A 432 7.04 10.23 -26.71
CA ALA A 432 6.65 10.98 -27.91
C ALA A 432 6.90 10.13 -29.16
N ASP A 433 8.08 9.51 -29.26
CA ASP A 433 8.47 8.64 -30.37
C ASP A 433 7.46 7.48 -30.56
N LEU A 434 6.99 6.90 -29.44
CA LEU A 434 5.95 5.87 -29.42
C LEU A 434 4.59 6.29 -30.02
N LYS A 435 4.29 7.59 -30.10
CA LYS A 435 3.06 8.09 -30.72
C LYS A 435 3.23 8.27 -32.22
N GLU A 436 4.41 8.70 -32.67
CA GLU A 436 4.74 8.82 -34.09
C GLU A 436 4.73 7.45 -34.78
N GLU A 437 5.20 6.39 -34.12
CA GLU A 437 5.11 5.01 -34.65
C GLU A 437 3.68 4.50 -34.83
N LYS A 438 2.71 5.02 -34.06
CA LYS A 438 1.29 4.59 -34.12
C LYS A 438 0.46 5.37 -35.15
N GLU A 439 0.97 6.49 -35.65
CA GLU A 439 0.37 7.29 -36.72
C GLU A 439 1.26 7.21 -37.97
N PRO A 440 1.25 6.10 -38.74
CA PRO A 440 1.94 6.08 -40.02
C PRO A 440 1.27 7.12 -40.93
N GLU A 441 2.11 7.84 -41.69
CA GLU A 441 1.74 8.88 -42.65
C GLU A 441 0.41 8.60 -43.34
N GLY A 442 -0.51 9.55 -43.22
CA GLY A 442 -1.83 9.51 -43.82
C GLY A 442 -1.74 9.04 -45.27
N GLY A 443 -2.52 8.01 -45.59
CA GLY A 443 -2.57 7.39 -46.90
C GLY A 443 -2.65 8.43 -48.00
N ALA A 444 -1.62 8.48 -48.84
CA ALA A 444 -1.72 8.94 -50.21
C ALA A 444 -2.72 8.01 -50.91
N GLY A 445 -4.00 8.34 -50.81
CA GLY A 445 -5.05 7.79 -51.63
C GLY A 445 -4.80 8.25 -53.06
N VAL A 446 -4.16 7.37 -53.83
CA VAL A 446 -4.18 7.37 -55.28
C VAL A 446 -5.65 7.33 -55.71
N TYR A 447 -6.14 8.44 -56.26
CA TYR A 447 -7.34 8.42 -57.08
C TYR A 447 -6.90 8.06 -58.50
N GLU A 448 -7.34 6.89 -58.96
CA GLU A 448 -7.36 6.49 -60.36
C GLU A 448 -8.16 7.46 -61.23
#